data_AF-A0A9D1DSR8-F1
#
_entry.id   AF-A0A9D1DSR8-F1
#
_cell.length_a   1.000
_cell.length_b   1.000
_cell.length_c   1.000
_cell.angle_alpha   90.00
_cell.angle_beta   90.00
_cell.angle_gamma   90.00
#
_symmetry.space_group_name_H-M   'P 1'
#
loop_
_entity.id
_entity.type
_entity.pdbx_description
1 polymer ?
#
loop_
_entity_poly.entity_id
_entity_poly.type
_entity_poly.pdbx_seq_one_letter_code
_entity_poly.pdbx_strand_id
1 'polypeptide(L)'
;MDVTAIIYLLHKSVSNKDYDFVPTAKNRNSRRKYGLTLYDIEDFLKSITEEDLVSGPEIDRDMPSEKVYIFMKEIITGVTFYVKIKKDSKVTYDRIKILSCHEAEY
;
A
#
# COMPACT_ATOMS: atom_id res chain seq x y z
N MET A 1 -14.68 -6.11 4.12
CA MET A 1 -14.25 -4.72 3.92
C MET A 1 -14.40 -4.43 2.43
N ASP A 2 -14.85 -3.23 2.08
CA ASP A 2 -14.91 -2.73 0.70
C ASP A 2 -13.70 -1.81 0.43
N VAL A 3 -13.64 -1.23 -0.77
CA VAL A 3 -12.52 -0.34 -1.18
C VAL A 3 -12.47 0.93 -0.33
N THR A 4 -13.62 1.57 -0.08
CA THR A 4 -13.69 2.81 0.71
C THR A 4 -13.16 2.59 2.13
N ALA A 5 -13.56 1.48 2.76
CA ALA A 5 -13.13 1.15 4.12
C ALA A 5 -11.64 0.80 4.21
N ILE A 6 -11.05 0.12 3.21
CA ILE A 6 -9.61 -0.18 3.24
C ILE A 6 -8.76 1.07 3.01
N ILE A 7 -9.22 2.00 2.16
CA ILE A 7 -8.55 3.30 1.95
C ILE A 7 -8.63 4.15 3.22
N TYR A 8 -9.80 4.20 3.86
CA TYR A 8 -9.93 4.88 5.15
C TYR A 8 -8.96 4.31 6.19
N LEU A 9 -8.87 2.97 6.27
CA LEU A 9 -7.93 2.30 7.17
C LEU A 9 -6.47 2.63 6.83
N LEU A 10 -6.11 2.64 5.54
CA LEU A 10 -4.79 3.03 5.06
C LEU A 10 -4.43 4.44 5.55
N HIS A 11 -5.28 5.43 5.28
CA HIS A 11 -5.02 6.83 5.63
C HIS A 11 -4.90 7.02 7.14
N LYS A 12 -5.78 6.38 7.91
CA LYS A 12 -5.74 6.41 9.37
C LYS A 12 -4.44 5.78 9.92
N SER A 13 -4.10 4.59 9.44
CA SER A 13 -2.90 3.85 9.86
C SER A 13 -1.62 4.63 9.58
N VAL A 14 -1.49 5.19 8.36
CA VAL A 14 -0.32 5.98 7.94
C VAL A 14 -0.24 7.30 8.70
N SER A 15 -1.36 7.98 8.93
CA SER A 15 -1.39 9.23 9.72
C SER A 15 -0.96 9.01 11.17
N ASN A 16 -1.33 7.87 11.75
CA ASN A 16 -0.98 7.50 13.12
C ASN A 16 0.41 6.85 13.26
N LYS A 17 1.14 6.66 12.15
CA LYS A 17 2.41 5.88 12.11
C LYS A 17 2.25 4.44 12.64
N ASP A 18 1.04 3.89 12.53
CA ASP A 18 0.69 2.55 12.98
C ASP A 18 0.33 1.70 11.76
N TYR A 19 1.36 1.23 11.06
CA TYR A 19 1.25 0.39 9.88
C TYR A 19 2.45 -0.57 9.81
N ASP A 20 2.25 -1.72 9.16
CA ASP A 20 3.34 -2.67 8.90
C ASP A 20 3.77 -2.57 7.43
N PHE A 21 4.95 -2.01 7.19
CA PHE A 21 5.52 -1.92 5.85
C PHE A 21 6.54 -3.03 5.64
N VAL A 22 6.23 -4.00 4.77
CA VAL A 22 7.11 -5.13 4.52
C VAL A 22 8.39 -4.67 3.81
N PRO A 23 9.59 -4.87 4.41
CA PRO A 23 10.84 -4.40 3.85
C PRO A 23 11.36 -5.40 2.81
N THR A 24 10.68 -5.56 1.68
CA THR A 24 11.21 -6.36 0.57
C THR A 24 12.34 -5.62 -0.14
N ALA A 25 13.21 -6.35 -0.85
CA ALA A 25 14.27 -5.73 -1.64
C ALA A 25 13.70 -4.79 -2.72
N LYS A 26 12.60 -5.19 -3.36
CA LYS A 26 11.92 -4.39 -4.40
C LYS A 26 11.40 -3.06 -3.84
N ASN A 27 10.70 -3.09 -2.71
CA ASN A 27 10.20 -1.87 -2.04
C ASN A 27 11.36 -0.91 -1.69
N ARG A 28 12.43 -1.43 -1.08
CA ARG A 28 13.60 -0.61 -0.71
C ARG A 28 14.31 -0.02 -1.94
N ASN A 29 14.49 -0.83 -2.98
CA ASN A 29 15.23 -0.43 -4.18
C ASN A 29 14.47 0.63 -4.98
N SER A 30 13.15 0.50 -5.17
CA SER A 30 12.37 1.53 -5.87
C SER A 30 12.39 2.85 -5.11
N ARG A 31 12.21 2.81 -3.78
CA ARG A 31 12.32 4.03 -2.97
C ARG A 31 13.70 4.69 -3.13
N ARG A 32 14.78 3.90 -3.04
CA ARG A 32 16.16 4.36 -3.20
C ARG A 32 16.45 4.90 -4.59
N LYS A 33 15.91 4.27 -5.64
CA LYS A 33 16.10 4.66 -7.06
C LYS A 33 15.68 6.11 -7.29
N TYR A 34 14.61 6.56 -6.64
CA TYR A 34 14.05 7.91 -6.80
C TYR A 34 14.39 8.88 -5.67
N GLY A 35 15.26 8.48 -4.73
CA GLY A 35 15.63 9.34 -3.60
C GLY A 35 14.48 9.65 -2.64
N LEU A 36 13.42 8.83 -2.63
CA LEU A 36 12.24 9.05 -1.82
C LEU A 36 12.52 8.74 -0.35
N THR A 37 12.07 9.60 0.54
CA THR A 37 12.09 9.38 1.99
C THR A 37 10.93 8.47 2.40
N LEU A 38 10.89 8.07 3.68
CA LEU A 38 9.69 7.42 4.20
C LEU A 38 8.49 8.37 4.20
N TYR A 39 8.70 9.66 4.48
CA TYR A 39 7.65 10.66 4.49
C TYR A 39 7.00 10.83 3.11
N ASP A 40 7.80 10.84 2.05
CA ASP A 40 7.27 10.91 0.67
C ASP A 40 6.37 9.70 0.36
N ILE A 41 6.76 8.51 0.83
CA ILE A 41 5.96 7.29 0.66
C ILE A 41 4.67 7.37 1.49
N GLU A 42 4.72 7.89 2.71
CA GLU A 42 3.53 8.06 3.55
C GLU A 42 2.56 9.10 2.97
N ASP A 43 3.06 10.21 2.44
CA ASP A 43 2.26 11.24 1.75
C ASP A 43 1.61 10.67 0.50
N PHE A 44 2.36 9.89 -0.28
CA PHE A 44 1.83 9.13 -1.41
C PHE A 44 0.73 8.15 -1.00
N LEU A 45 0.95 7.33 0.04
CA LEU A 45 -0.05 6.38 0.52
C LEU A 45 -1.32 7.07 1.04
N LYS A 46 -1.21 8.26 1.64
CA LYS A 46 -2.35 9.10 2.06
C LYS A 46 -3.09 9.75 0.89
N SER A 47 -2.51 9.77 -0.29
CA SER A 47 -3.11 10.34 -1.50
C SER A 47 -3.94 9.34 -2.30
N ILE A 48 -3.91 8.05 -1.95
CA ILE A 48 -4.61 6.99 -2.69
C ILE A 48 -6.13 7.18 -2.59
N THR A 49 -6.81 7.07 -3.72
CA THR A 49 -8.27 7.16 -3.83
C THR A 49 -8.85 5.90 -4.48
N GLU A 50 -10.18 5.83 -4.54
CA GLU A 50 -10.87 4.70 -5.18
C GLU A 50 -10.58 4.61 -6.68
N GLU A 51 -10.24 5.73 -7.33
CA GLU A 51 -9.89 5.80 -8.75
C GLU A 51 -8.54 5.14 -9.05
N ASP A 52 -7.66 5.05 -8.05
CA ASP A 52 -6.35 4.40 -8.17
C ASP A 52 -6.45 2.86 -8.06
N LEU A 53 -7.65 2.31 -7.78
CA LEU A 53 -7.86 0.87 -7.62
C LEU A 53 -7.71 0.18 -8.98
N VAL A 54 -6.74 -0.73 -9.06
CA VAL A 54 -6.54 -1.58 -10.24
C VAL A 54 -7.24 -2.92 -10.08
N SER A 55 -7.14 -3.49 -8.88
CA SER A 55 -7.79 -4.76 -8.57
C SER A 55 -8.02 -4.92 -7.08
N GLY A 56 -9.07 -5.63 -6.73
CA GLY A 56 -9.41 -5.94 -5.35
C GLY A 56 -10.91 -5.93 -5.09
N PRO A 57 -11.39 -6.62 -4.05
CA PRO A 57 -10.61 -7.51 -3.20
C PRO A 57 -10.20 -8.81 -3.93
N GLU A 58 -8.92 -9.14 -3.89
CA GLU A 58 -8.39 -10.45 -4.31
C GLU A 58 -8.10 -11.31 -3.08
N ILE A 59 -8.18 -12.63 -3.23
CA ILE A 59 -7.75 -13.57 -2.17
C ILE A 59 -6.22 -13.51 -2.07
N ASP A 60 -5.71 -13.35 -0.85
CA ASP A 60 -4.27 -13.48 -0.61
C ASP A 60 -3.83 -14.92 -0.86
N ARG A 61 -2.83 -15.10 -1.74
CA ARG A 61 -2.31 -16.42 -2.12
C ARG A 61 -1.61 -17.11 -0.96
N ASP A 62 -0.98 -16.35 -0.08
CA ASP A 62 -0.26 -16.89 1.08
C ASP A 62 -1.23 -17.19 2.24
N MET A 63 -2.36 -16.46 2.30
CA MET A 63 -3.38 -16.62 3.33
C MET A 63 -4.79 -16.52 2.72
N PRO A 64 -5.39 -17.64 2.26
CA PRO A 64 -6.66 -17.62 1.53
C PRO A 64 -7.87 -17.02 2.28
N SER A 65 -7.76 -16.86 3.60
CA SER A 65 -8.75 -16.18 4.44
C SER A 65 -8.69 -14.65 4.36
N GLU A 66 -7.64 -14.10 3.75
CA GLU A 66 -7.37 -12.67 3.70
C GLU A 66 -7.61 -12.08 2.32
N LYS A 67 -7.89 -10.77 2.31
CA LYS A 67 -8.14 -10.01 1.09
C LYS A 67 -7.09 -8.94 0.90
N VAL A 68 -6.59 -8.82 -0.33
CA VAL A 68 -5.63 -7.80 -0.74
C VAL A 68 -6.26 -6.85 -1.74
N TYR A 69 -5.77 -5.62 -1.75
CA TYR A 69 -6.15 -4.58 -2.68
C TYR A 69 -4.91 -4.04 -3.35
N ILE A 70 -5.04 -3.77 -4.64
CA ILE A 70 -3.97 -3.34 -5.52
C ILE A 70 -4.34 -1.98 -6.10
N PHE A 71 -3.47 -1.01 -5.89
CA PHE A 71 -3.57 0.33 -6.42
C PHE A 71 -2.37 0.62 -7.31
N MET A 72 -2.57 1.48 -8.30
CA MET A 72 -1.48 2.08 -9.06
C MET A 72 -1.70 3.57 -9.14
N LYS A 73 -0.69 4.34 -8.74
CA LYS A 73 -0.74 5.80 -8.76
C LYS A 73 0.63 6.36 -9.05
N GLU A 74 0.67 7.44 -9.81
CA GLU A 74 1.89 8.21 -10.01
C GLU A 74 2.33 8.88 -8.70
N ILE A 75 3.60 8.70 -8.32
CA ILE A 75 4.18 9.36 -7.13
C ILE A 75 4.95 10.63 -7.52
N ILE A 76 5.63 10.60 -8.67
CA ILE A 76 6.32 11.72 -9.30
C ILE A 76 6.15 11.58 -10.81
N THR A 77 6.30 12.69 -11.54
CA THR A 77 6.05 12.74 -12.99
C THR A 77 6.69 11.59 -13.75
N GLY A 78 5.85 10.78 -14.41
CA GLY A 78 6.27 9.64 -15.22
C GLY A 78 6.68 8.40 -14.44
N VAL A 79 6.43 8.34 -13.14
CA VAL A 79 6.79 7.20 -12.28
C VAL A 79 5.56 6.71 -11.50
N THR A 80 4.95 5.65 -12.03
CA THR A 80 3.83 4.96 -11.39
C THR A 80 4.33 3.97 -10.36
N PHE A 81 3.74 3.99 -9.17
CA PHE A 81 4.00 3.00 -8.13
C PHE A 81 2.84 2.01 -8.04
N TYR A 82 3.18 0.73 -7.98
CA TYR A 82 2.30 -0.37 -7.59
C TYR A 82 2.26 -0.49 -6.08
N VAL A 83 1.04 -0.52 -5.52
CA VAL A 83 0.79 -0.64 -4.09
C VAL A 83 -0.12 -1.82 -3.82
N LYS A 84 0.31 -2.73 -2.94
CA LYS A 84 -0.48 -3.87 -2.49
C LYS A 84 -0.65 -3.82 -0.98
N ILE A 85 -1.88 -3.75 -0.51
CA ILE A 85 -2.22 -3.63 0.91
C ILE A 85 -3.25 -4.66 1.36
N LYS A 86 -3.31 -4.89 2.67
CA LYS A 86 -4.40 -5.60 3.35
C LYS A 86 -4.56 -5.11 4.78
N LYS A 87 -5.70 -5.42 5.40
CA LYS A 87 -5.85 -5.30 6.86
C LYS A 87 -4.90 -6.29 7.53
N ASP A 88 -4.20 -5.82 8.55
CA ASP A 88 -3.30 -6.68 9.32
C ASP A 88 -4.11 -7.60 10.25
N SER A 89 -4.08 -8.89 9.96
CA SER A 89 -4.76 -9.93 10.74
C SER A 89 -3.99 -10.38 11.98
N LYS A 90 -2.71 -10.00 12.11
CA LYS A 90 -1.85 -10.42 13.23
C LYS A 90 -2.07 -9.60 14.49
N VAL A 91 -2.86 -8.52 14.39
CA VAL A 91 -3.20 -7.63 15.50
C VAL A 91 -4.71 -7.57 15.67
N THR A 92 -5.15 -7.33 16.90
CA THR A 92 -6.58 -7.25 17.25
C THR A 92 -7.20 -5.89 16.96
N TYR A 93 -6.38 -4.88 16.69
CA TYR A 93 -6.80 -3.52 16.37
C TYR A 93 -6.72 -3.24 14.86
N ASP A 94 -7.31 -2.13 14.44
CA ASP A 94 -7.34 -1.70 13.05
C ASP A 94 -5.98 -1.14 12.62
N ARG A 95 -5.25 -1.93 11.82
CA ARG A 95 -3.97 -1.56 11.21
C ARG A 95 -3.89 -2.02 9.75
N ILE A 96 -3.23 -1.22 8.91
CA ILE A 96 -2.89 -1.63 7.54
C ILE A 96 -1.52 -2.30 7.47
N LYS A 97 -1.42 -3.31 6.61
CA LYS A 97 -0.16 -3.92 6.19
C LYS A 97 0.09 -3.62 4.72
N ILE A 98 1.24 -3.02 4.43
CA ILE A 98 1.71 -2.67 3.09
C ILE A 98 2.68 -3.76 2.64
N LEU A 99 2.21 -4.63 1.75
CA LEU A 99 2.97 -5.76 1.22
C LEU A 99 3.95 -5.30 0.14
N SER A 100 3.47 -4.44 -0.77
CA SER A 100 4.26 -3.88 -1.86
C SER A 100 4.00 -2.39 -1.99
N CYS A 101 5.05 -1.64 -2.26
CA CYS A 101 5.01 -0.24 -2.65
C CYS A 101 6.32 0.06 -3.38
N HIS A 102 6.29 -0.10 -4.69
CA HIS A 102 7.45 -0.01 -5.56
C HIS A 102 7.02 0.48 -6.94
N GLU A 103 7.97 0.90 -7.76
CA GLU A 103 7.72 1.27 -9.16
C GLU A 103 7.01 0.12 -9.90
N ALA A 104 6.00 0.47 -10.71
CA ALA A 104 5.33 -0.47 -11.58
C ALA A 104 6.27 -0.87 -12.72
N GLU A 105 6.46 -2.17 -12.90
CA GLU A 105 7.16 -2.72 -14.06
C GLU A 105 6.08 -3.12 -15.07
N TYR A 106 6.10 -2.48 -16.24
CA TYR A 106 5.23 -2.81 -17.38
C TYR A 106 5.79 -4.00 -18.17
#